data_AF-A0A2U9PF41-F1
#
_entry.id   AF-A0A2U9PF41-F1
#
_cell.length_a   1.000
_cell.length_b   1.000
_cell.length_c   1.000
_cell.angle_alpha   90.00
_cell.angle_beta   90.00
_cell.angle_gamma   90.00
#
_symmetry.space_group_name_H-M   'P 1'
#
loop_
_entity.id
_entity.type
_entity.pdbx_description
1 polymer ?
#
loop_
_entity_poly.entity_id
_entity_poly.type
_entity_poly.pdbx_seq_one_letter_code
_entity_poly.pdbx_strand_id
1 'polypeptide(L)'
;MPTQAGPAEPAAVSGHRRWHTTYAGRADVPHANAVTRELAGAMHARVDRIGQARDLAGRWQDRTLRRQQREIRQLPDVTGEKLARWTADHVLNARKRPVPSFGFSLAPVLTHSVAAQRQRRTRGLLLAAVAALILVRHPWGAGALVVVALLYQYLIVAERFRSLLRWGLSSLVPMIVLAAGGFVAWTLLRSNSLALESLLHDAVSAGVWLTTLSSAVYTLDRWVAVAYPVSLRPSREGITSRPRFAPRASARIAECQAAETWQSTPYKKEEGGVHRFVGAGRDAWRSGGPRIQLTPARRAADDKATEGDGDSRRPSREADAETVGNPVQSGIRKFEADELLDKVRDELMGLRGVLVETHALPHCEVFETLAVPQSRWSGLSRTPERGRRAAAAVSSEKASGAPWPEAQEMVDEGRQAPSGHTSRRYLAAQVVDWGGQIVVTVFAHAALEGKTLHFVTRPHVLAPLKPEVSVTPTTGKALARTILLAPVHGLGDTIALAHKAYGVVLRALSSVMPGVLGHAVRHQVARSMDRTAEVDANPVSLREHCALVEPEDMHQAEDAARHISILQSRMFSAVSAFLDDHGMFTGDFRRQAQDIVTQIFINGDHNQVNTGTVNGSQTQSNPSDGTAAKG
;
A
#
# COMPACT_ATOMS: atom_id res chain seq x y z
N MET A 1 67.60 -40.78 -12.17
CA MET A 1 66.47 -41.54 -12.75
C MET A 1 65.17 -40.87 -12.34
N PRO A 2 64.28 -40.55 -13.30
CA PRO A 2 63.05 -39.78 -13.07
C PRO A 2 61.89 -40.71 -12.74
N THR A 3 60.99 -40.28 -11.84
CA THR A 3 59.75 -41.01 -11.54
C THR A 3 58.55 -40.19 -11.99
N GLN A 4 58.12 -40.53 -13.21
CA GLN A 4 56.80 -40.44 -13.85
C GLN A 4 55.76 -39.46 -13.29
N ALA A 5 55.46 -38.45 -14.12
CA ALA A 5 54.19 -37.74 -14.13
C ALA A 5 53.05 -38.68 -14.55
N GLY A 6 51.99 -38.75 -13.74
CA GLY A 6 50.74 -39.41 -14.09
C GLY A 6 49.99 -38.64 -15.18
N PRO A 7 49.16 -39.31 -16.00
CA PRO A 7 48.50 -38.68 -17.12
C PRO A 7 47.48 -37.65 -16.65
N ALA A 8 47.55 -36.46 -17.23
CA ALA A 8 46.54 -35.43 -17.10
C ALA A 8 45.17 -36.00 -17.52
N GLU A 9 44.29 -36.11 -16.54
CA GLU A 9 42.88 -36.39 -16.75
C GLU A 9 42.31 -35.27 -17.62
N PRO A 10 41.74 -35.58 -18.81
CA PRO A 10 41.19 -34.54 -19.66
C PRO A 10 40.06 -33.86 -18.92
N ALA A 11 40.16 -32.54 -18.78
CA ALA A 11 39.12 -31.68 -18.24
C ALA A 11 37.80 -31.98 -18.96
N ALA A 12 36.96 -32.77 -18.32
CA ALA A 12 35.63 -33.08 -18.81
C ALA A 12 34.85 -31.76 -18.84
N VAL A 13 34.65 -31.24 -20.05
CA VAL A 13 33.66 -30.21 -20.35
C VAL A 13 32.28 -30.82 -20.12
N SER A 14 31.90 -30.99 -18.86
CA SER A 14 30.57 -31.43 -18.46
C SER A 14 29.67 -30.20 -18.38
N GLY A 15 29.17 -29.75 -19.53
CA GLY A 15 28.12 -28.74 -19.65
C GLY A 15 26.76 -29.25 -19.17
N HIS A 16 26.68 -29.73 -17.92
CA HIS A 16 25.40 -29.95 -17.25
C HIS A 16 24.98 -28.63 -16.59
N ARG A 17 24.17 -27.86 -17.33
CA ARG A 17 23.44 -26.69 -16.83
C ARG A 17 22.77 -27.06 -15.49
N ARG A 18 23.18 -26.39 -14.41
CA ARG A 18 22.46 -26.47 -13.14
C ARG A 18 21.16 -25.69 -13.30
N TRP A 19 20.09 -26.42 -13.58
CA TRP A 19 18.73 -25.88 -13.53
C TRP A 19 18.43 -25.40 -12.11
N HIS A 20 17.89 -24.19 -11.97
CA HIS A 20 17.34 -23.75 -10.68
C HIS A 20 16.19 -24.69 -10.29
N THR A 21 16.37 -25.41 -9.20
CA THR A 21 15.29 -26.17 -8.56
C THR A 21 14.53 -25.33 -7.55
N THR A 22 15.06 -24.14 -7.22
CA THR A 22 14.50 -23.24 -6.21
C THR A 22 14.95 -21.81 -6.51
N TYR A 23 14.00 -20.87 -6.55
CA TYR A 23 14.30 -19.45 -6.71
C TYR A 23 14.53 -18.77 -5.37
N ALA A 24 15.31 -17.68 -5.38
CA ALA A 24 15.70 -16.98 -4.16
C ALA A 24 14.51 -16.25 -3.53
N GLY A 25 14.10 -16.68 -2.33
CA GLY A 25 13.11 -15.99 -1.53
C GLY A 25 13.53 -14.54 -1.24
N ARG A 26 12.54 -13.69 -1.00
CA ARG A 26 12.81 -12.31 -0.61
C ARG A 26 13.52 -12.26 0.74
N ALA A 27 14.46 -11.34 0.94
CA ALA A 27 15.09 -11.15 2.23
C ALA A 27 14.06 -10.63 3.25
N ASP A 28 14.33 -10.81 4.55
CA ASP A 28 13.46 -10.27 5.59
C ASP A 28 13.37 -8.73 5.45
N VAL A 29 12.14 -8.25 5.24
CA VAL A 29 11.88 -6.82 5.08
C VAL A 29 12.19 -6.11 6.42
N PRO A 30 12.96 -5.02 6.44
CA PRO A 30 13.36 -4.36 7.68
C PRO A 30 12.13 -3.98 8.52
N HIS A 31 11.99 -4.61 9.69
CA HIS A 31 10.86 -4.35 10.59
C HIS A 31 10.87 -2.94 11.18
N ALA A 32 12.04 -2.28 11.23
CA ALA A 32 12.28 -1.01 11.93
C ALA A 32 12.12 0.25 11.06
N ASN A 33 11.47 0.16 9.90
CA ASN A 33 11.35 1.31 9.00
C ASN A 33 10.42 2.43 9.57
N ALA A 34 10.68 3.69 9.24
CA ALA A 34 9.86 4.84 9.69
C ALA A 34 8.41 4.70 9.22
N VAL A 35 8.20 4.27 7.97
CA VAL A 35 6.87 3.97 7.41
C VAL A 35 6.11 2.92 8.21
N THR A 36 6.76 1.84 8.64
CA THR A 36 6.11 0.81 9.47
C THR A 36 5.63 1.40 10.78
N ARG A 37 6.41 2.31 11.39
CA ARG A 37 6.05 3.00 12.64
C ARG A 37 4.93 4.01 12.44
N GLU A 38 4.96 4.79 11.36
CA GLU A 38 3.90 5.75 11.02
C GLU A 38 2.56 5.03 10.75
N LEU A 39 2.56 3.97 9.95
CA LEU A 39 1.36 3.16 9.69
C LEU A 39 0.83 2.51 10.97
N ALA A 40 1.70 1.96 11.81
CA ALA A 40 1.32 1.39 13.09
C ALA A 40 0.74 2.45 14.04
N GLY A 41 1.32 3.65 14.07
CA GLY A 41 0.82 4.81 14.83
C GLY A 41 -0.53 5.31 14.32
N ALA A 42 -0.73 5.34 12.99
CA ALA A 42 -1.96 5.77 12.34
C ALA A 42 -3.18 4.94 12.77
N MET A 43 -3.01 3.65 13.07
CA MET A 43 -4.08 2.78 13.60
C MET A 43 -4.68 3.30 14.91
N HIS A 44 -3.88 4.03 15.70
CA HIS A 44 -4.25 4.54 17.02
C HIS A 44 -4.70 6.01 17.00
N ALA A 45 -4.68 6.66 15.84
CA ALA A 45 -5.13 8.05 15.72
C ALA A 45 -6.58 8.23 16.24
N ARG A 46 -6.82 9.39 16.88
CA ARG A 46 -8.12 9.80 17.41
C ARG A 46 -8.46 11.19 16.91
N VAL A 47 -9.75 11.43 16.70
CA VAL A 47 -10.28 12.72 16.22
C VAL A 47 -10.00 13.81 17.24
N ASP A 48 -9.51 14.95 16.77
CA ASP A 48 -9.48 16.17 17.57
C ASP A 48 -10.89 16.75 17.73
N ARG A 49 -11.49 16.52 18.91
CA ARG A 49 -12.83 17.00 19.24
C ARG A 49 -12.89 18.49 19.58
N ILE A 50 -11.80 19.07 20.04
CA ILE A 50 -11.76 20.50 20.36
C ILE A 50 -11.72 21.28 19.04
N GLY A 51 -10.91 20.82 18.08
CA GLY A 51 -10.91 21.32 16.71
C GLY A 51 -12.31 21.24 16.08
N GLN A 52 -12.99 20.09 16.18
CA GLN A 52 -14.36 19.95 15.67
C GLN A 52 -15.36 20.90 16.31
N ALA A 53 -15.31 21.08 17.64
CA ALA A 53 -16.20 22.01 18.34
C ALA A 53 -15.96 23.46 17.90
N ARG A 54 -14.69 23.85 17.70
CA ARG A 54 -14.31 25.16 17.17
C ARG A 54 -14.80 25.35 15.73
N ASP A 55 -14.65 24.33 14.89
CA ASP A 55 -15.11 24.36 13.50
C ASP A 55 -16.65 24.43 13.43
N LEU A 56 -17.37 23.77 14.34
CA LEU A 56 -18.83 23.86 14.49
C LEU A 56 -19.28 25.26 14.91
N ALA A 57 -18.62 25.86 15.89
CA ALA A 57 -18.90 27.24 16.32
C ALA A 57 -18.61 28.24 15.19
N GLY A 58 -17.49 28.06 14.47
CA GLY A 58 -17.14 28.85 13.29
C GLY A 58 -18.18 28.69 12.17
N ARG A 59 -18.65 27.47 11.90
CA ARG A 59 -19.72 27.24 10.93
C ARG A 59 -21.04 27.90 11.33
N TRP A 60 -21.39 27.86 12.61
CA TRP A 60 -22.58 28.57 13.11
C TRP A 60 -22.44 30.08 12.87
N GLN A 61 -21.28 30.65 13.18
CA GLN A 61 -20.97 32.06 12.94
C GLN A 61 -21.01 32.39 11.43
N ASP A 62 -20.38 31.58 10.58
CA ASP A 62 -20.40 31.77 9.13
C ASP A 62 -21.83 31.68 8.57
N ARG A 63 -22.67 30.79 9.10
CA ARG A 63 -24.09 30.72 8.76
C ARG A 63 -24.84 31.98 9.18
N THR A 64 -24.59 32.53 10.37
CA THR A 64 -25.22 33.79 10.81
C THR A 64 -24.77 34.98 9.95
N LEU A 65 -23.54 34.96 9.46
CA LEU A 65 -22.95 36.02 8.62
C LEU A 65 -23.12 35.76 7.10
N ARG A 66 -23.91 34.75 6.70
CA ARG A 66 -24.10 34.32 5.29
C ARG A 66 -22.80 34.09 4.52
N ARG A 67 -21.73 33.63 5.19
CA ARG A 67 -20.46 33.25 4.57
C ARG A 67 -20.46 31.79 4.11
N GLN A 68 -19.51 31.45 3.23
CA GLN A 68 -19.29 30.06 2.82
C GLN A 68 -18.98 29.20 4.05
N GLN A 69 -19.71 28.10 4.21
CA GLN A 69 -19.60 27.25 5.39
C GLN A 69 -18.28 26.47 5.36
N ARG A 70 -17.52 26.56 6.45
CA ARG A 70 -16.32 25.74 6.64
C ARG A 70 -16.67 24.27 6.83
N GLU A 71 -15.81 23.40 6.28
CA GLU A 71 -15.88 21.97 6.54
C GLU A 71 -15.42 21.65 7.97
N ILE A 72 -16.12 20.71 8.61
CA ILE A 72 -15.74 20.23 9.95
C ILE A 72 -14.66 19.18 9.74
N ARG A 73 -13.50 19.34 10.39
CA ARG A 73 -12.43 18.34 10.34
C ARG A 73 -12.95 16.98 10.75
N GLN A 74 -12.80 15.98 9.90
CA GLN A 74 -13.08 14.59 10.23
C GLN A 74 -11.79 13.77 10.14
N LEU A 75 -11.75 12.63 10.82
CA LEU A 75 -10.67 11.69 10.57
C LEU A 75 -10.82 11.13 9.15
N PRO A 76 -9.77 11.21 8.31
CA PRO A 76 -9.76 10.56 7.01
C PRO A 76 -10.01 9.07 7.12
N ASP A 77 -10.52 8.47 6.04
CA ASP A 77 -10.80 7.04 6.00
C ASP A 77 -9.54 6.17 6.17
N VAL A 78 -8.38 6.74 5.86
CA VAL A 78 -7.05 6.13 5.95
C VAL A 78 -6.41 6.23 7.33
N THR A 79 -7.15 6.57 8.40
CA THR A 79 -6.58 6.67 9.76
C THR A 79 -7.48 6.11 10.87
N GLY A 80 -6.88 5.89 12.05
CA GLY A 80 -7.54 5.49 13.29
C GLY A 80 -8.34 4.21 13.17
N GLU A 81 -9.53 4.20 13.78
CA GLU A 81 -10.41 3.03 13.79
C GLU A 81 -10.93 2.60 12.41
N LYS A 82 -10.99 3.52 11.44
CA LYS A 82 -11.41 3.19 10.07
C LYS A 82 -10.31 2.41 9.38
N LEU A 83 -9.07 2.89 9.44
CA LEU A 83 -7.91 2.18 8.91
C LEU A 83 -7.70 0.82 9.59
N ALA A 84 -7.80 0.74 10.91
CA ALA A 84 -7.63 -0.52 11.65
C ALA A 84 -8.70 -1.56 11.29
N ARG A 85 -9.92 -1.11 10.97
CA ARG A 85 -11.00 -1.99 10.49
C ARG A 85 -10.74 -2.43 9.06
N TRP A 86 -10.47 -1.47 8.18
CA TRP A 86 -10.15 -1.71 6.78
C TRP A 86 -8.99 -2.72 6.64
N THR A 87 -7.91 -2.52 7.39
CA THR A 87 -6.73 -3.40 7.38
C THR A 87 -7.07 -4.82 7.80
N ALA A 88 -7.88 -4.99 8.86
CA ALA A 88 -8.27 -6.32 9.28
C ALA A 88 -9.21 -7.00 8.27
N ASP A 89 -10.13 -6.25 7.67
CA ASP A 89 -11.11 -6.80 6.74
C ASP A 89 -10.47 -7.15 5.39
N HIS A 90 -9.55 -6.30 4.88
CA HIS A 90 -8.97 -6.41 3.54
C HIS A 90 -7.60 -7.11 3.50
N VAL A 91 -6.92 -7.25 4.65
CA VAL A 91 -5.57 -7.85 4.68
C VAL A 91 -5.52 -9.05 5.62
N LEU A 92 -5.91 -8.89 6.89
CA LEU A 92 -5.78 -9.97 7.88
C LEU A 92 -6.82 -11.09 7.67
N ASN A 93 -8.09 -10.70 7.54
CA ASN A 93 -9.24 -11.60 7.45
C ASN A 93 -9.72 -11.80 6.01
N ALA A 94 -9.17 -11.05 5.04
CA ALA A 94 -9.53 -11.19 3.63
C ALA A 94 -9.41 -12.64 3.18
N ARG A 95 -10.38 -13.15 2.42
CA ARG A 95 -10.36 -14.56 1.97
C ARG A 95 -9.18 -14.88 1.06
N LYS A 96 -8.62 -13.85 0.42
CA LYS A 96 -7.54 -13.93 -0.57
C LYS A 96 -6.16 -13.78 0.06
N ARG A 97 -5.13 -14.13 -0.71
CA ARG A 97 -3.74 -13.92 -0.33
C ARG A 97 -3.44 -12.42 -0.21
N PRO A 98 -2.79 -11.97 0.89
CA PRO A 98 -2.36 -10.58 1.02
C PRO A 98 -1.31 -10.26 -0.05
N VAL A 99 -1.37 -9.05 -0.58
CA VAL A 99 -0.38 -8.55 -1.55
C VAL A 99 0.95 -8.31 -0.83
N PRO A 100 2.10 -8.61 -1.44
CA PRO A 100 3.42 -8.34 -0.86
C PRO A 100 3.60 -6.85 -0.53
N SER A 101 4.34 -6.59 0.55
CA SER A 101 4.65 -5.27 1.07
C SER A 101 5.95 -4.74 0.49
N PHE A 102 5.95 -3.58 -0.17
CA PHE A 102 7.15 -2.99 -0.76
C PHE A 102 7.70 -1.90 0.19
N GLY A 103 8.98 -2.02 0.60
CA GLY A 103 9.68 -1.09 1.50
C GLY A 103 9.18 -0.98 2.94
N PHE A 104 8.30 -1.85 3.43
CA PHE A 104 7.85 -1.85 4.83
C PHE A 104 7.43 -3.25 5.29
N SER A 105 7.48 -3.52 6.60
CA SER A 105 6.98 -4.79 7.14
C SER A 105 5.51 -4.70 7.54
N LEU A 106 4.68 -5.63 7.06
CA LEU A 106 3.25 -5.71 7.35
C LEU A 106 2.95 -6.26 8.74
N ALA A 107 3.73 -7.23 9.23
CA ALA A 107 3.45 -7.93 10.48
C ALA A 107 3.30 -7.00 11.72
N PRO A 108 4.18 -5.99 11.92
CA PRO A 108 3.98 -4.99 12.98
C PRO A 108 2.71 -4.15 12.78
N VAL A 109 2.39 -3.77 11.54
CA VAL A 109 1.20 -2.98 11.25
C VAL A 109 -0.09 -3.78 11.52
N LEU A 110 -0.11 -5.07 11.17
CA LEU A 110 -1.22 -5.97 11.50
C LEU A 110 -1.36 -6.17 13.01
N THR A 111 -0.25 -6.26 13.72
CA THR A 111 -0.22 -6.31 15.19
C THR A 111 -0.90 -5.08 15.79
N HIS A 112 -0.51 -3.88 15.37
CA HIS A 112 -1.14 -2.65 15.86
C HIS A 112 -2.59 -2.49 15.41
N SER A 113 -2.99 -3.02 14.25
CA SER A 113 -4.39 -3.02 13.82
C SER A 113 -5.27 -3.91 14.73
N VAL A 114 -4.81 -5.12 15.07
CA VAL A 114 -5.51 -6.02 16.02
C VAL A 114 -5.56 -5.39 17.42
N ALA A 115 -4.48 -4.74 17.86
CA ALA A 115 -4.45 -4.03 19.15
C ALA A 115 -5.49 -2.89 19.18
N ALA A 116 -5.57 -2.08 18.12
CA ALA A 116 -6.57 -1.01 17.99
C ALA A 116 -8.00 -1.58 17.97
N GLN A 117 -8.23 -2.73 17.34
CA GLN A 117 -9.53 -3.39 17.36
C GLN A 117 -9.90 -3.94 18.73
N ARG A 118 -8.94 -4.53 19.45
CA ARG A 118 -9.14 -4.98 20.82
C ARG A 118 -9.51 -3.80 21.72
N GLN A 119 -8.78 -2.70 21.61
CA GLN A 119 -9.07 -1.46 22.32
C GLN A 119 -10.48 -0.94 22.03
N ARG A 120 -10.92 -0.98 20.77
CA ARG A 120 -12.31 -0.62 20.41
C ARG A 120 -13.34 -1.55 21.05
N ARG A 121 -13.08 -2.86 21.06
CA ARG A 121 -13.98 -3.85 21.70
C ARG A 121 -14.04 -3.68 23.20
N THR A 122 -12.89 -3.48 23.87
CA THR A 122 -12.83 -3.24 25.32
C THR A 122 -13.55 -1.95 25.68
N ARG A 123 -13.35 -0.87 24.91
CA ARG A 123 -14.11 0.37 25.08
C ARG A 123 -15.61 0.15 24.92
N GLY A 124 -16.03 -0.60 23.90
CA GLY A 124 -17.45 -0.96 23.70
C GLY A 124 -18.04 -1.75 24.86
N LEU A 125 -17.33 -2.74 25.37
CA LEU A 125 -17.74 -3.52 26.55
C LEU A 125 -17.81 -2.68 27.82
N LEU A 126 -16.83 -1.80 28.05
CA LEU A 126 -16.84 -0.88 29.19
C LEU A 126 -18.02 0.09 29.11
N LEU A 127 -18.31 0.65 27.93
CA LEU A 127 -19.48 1.51 27.74
C LEU A 127 -20.79 0.75 27.94
N ALA A 128 -20.88 -0.50 27.50
CA ALA A 128 -22.04 -1.36 27.75
C ALA A 128 -22.20 -1.69 29.25
N ALA A 129 -21.10 -1.95 29.96
CA ALA A 129 -21.10 -2.16 31.40
C ALA A 129 -21.52 -0.90 32.16
N VAL A 130 -21.07 0.29 31.74
CA VAL A 130 -21.55 1.57 32.27
C VAL A 130 -23.06 1.70 32.06
N ALA A 131 -23.55 1.47 30.85
CA ALA A 131 -25.00 1.54 30.58
C ALA A 131 -25.81 0.55 31.45
N ALA A 132 -25.33 -0.69 31.61
CA ALA A 132 -25.95 -1.69 32.47
C ALA A 132 -25.94 -1.28 33.95
N LEU A 133 -24.82 -0.71 34.43
CA LEU A 133 -24.71 -0.18 35.80
C LEU A 133 -25.72 0.93 36.05
N ILE A 134 -25.91 1.86 35.11
CA ILE A 134 -26.91 2.93 35.21
C ILE A 134 -28.32 2.35 35.22
N LEU A 135 -28.61 1.36 34.38
CA LEU A 135 -29.92 0.72 34.35
C LEU A 135 -30.27 0.02 35.68
N VAL A 136 -29.29 -0.60 36.34
CA VAL A 136 -29.49 -1.27 37.63
C VAL A 136 -29.62 -0.28 38.77
N ARG A 137 -28.78 0.77 38.79
CA ARG A 137 -28.72 1.72 39.89
C ARG A 137 -29.81 2.81 39.83
N HIS A 138 -30.23 3.17 38.63
CA HIS A 138 -31.17 4.27 38.35
C HIS A 138 -32.20 3.84 37.29
N PRO A 139 -33.04 2.81 37.56
CA PRO A 139 -33.93 2.23 36.55
C PRO A 139 -34.98 3.22 36.06
N TRP A 140 -35.55 4.02 36.97
CA TRP A 140 -36.55 5.04 36.65
C TRP A 140 -35.93 6.22 35.92
N GLY A 141 -34.74 6.64 36.34
CA GLY A 141 -33.95 7.68 35.68
C GLY A 141 -33.50 7.30 34.28
N ALA A 142 -33.06 6.05 34.08
CA ALA A 142 -32.72 5.52 32.76
C ALA A 142 -33.95 5.49 31.83
N GLY A 143 -35.10 5.03 32.34
CA GLY A 143 -36.37 5.08 31.62
C GLY A 143 -36.77 6.51 31.23
N ALA A 144 -36.67 7.45 32.16
CA ALA A 144 -36.95 8.87 31.91
C ALA A 144 -36.02 9.46 30.84
N LEU A 145 -34.71 9.16 30.87
CA LEU A 145 -33.76 9.61 29.85
C LEU A 145 -34.11 9.07 28.45
N VAL A 146 -34.53 7.81 28.35
CA VAL A 146 -34.99 7.22 27.08
C VAL A 146 -36.25 7.93 26.59
N VAL A 147 -37.24 8.17 27.46
CA VAL A 147 -38.47 8.89 27.11
C VAL A 147 -38.16 10.31 26.65
N VAL A 148 -37.30 11.04 27.36
CA VAL A 148 -36.87 12.40 26.99
C VAL A 148 -36.15 12.38 25.63
N ALA A 149 -35.27 11.41 25.39
CA ALA A 149 -34.60 11.28 24.10
C ALA A 149 -35.60 11.02 22.96
N LEU A 150 -36.58 10.13 23.16
CA LEU A 150 -37.64 9.85 22.18
C LEU A 150 -38.55 11.06 21.94
N LEU A 151 -38.90 11.82 23.00
CA LEU A 151 -39.74 13.01 22.91
C LEU A 151 -39.03 14.16 22.17
N TYR A 152 -37.77 14.43 22.54
CA TYR A 152 -36.90 15.38 21.84
C TYR A 152 -36.80 15.04 20.34
N GLN A 153 -36.76 13.75 20.02
CA GLN A 153 -36.70 13.24 18.66
C GLN A 153 -37.99 13.36 17.87
N TYR A 154 -39.13 13.04 18.49
CA TYR A 154 -40.44 13.27 17.88
C TYR A 154 -40.63 14.76 17.51
N LEU A 155 -40.18 15.68 18.37
CA LEU A 155 -40.31 17.12 18.15
C LEU A 155 -39.40 17.64 17.02
N ILE A 156 -38.17 17.13 16.91
CA ILE A 156 -37.20 17.57 15.89
C ILE A 156 -37.43 16.94 14.52
N VAL A 157 -37.63 15.61 14.46
CA VAL A 157 -37.74 14.88 13.18
C VAL A 157 -39.04 15.21 12.45
N ALA A 158 -40.11 15.48 13.18
CA ALA A 158 -41.38 15.82 12.54
C ALA A 158 -41.41 17.26 11.98
N GLU A 159 -40.34 18.05 12.10
CA GLU A 159 -40.30 19.53 11.93
C GLU A 159 -41.41 20.27 12.72
N ARG A 160 -42.12 19.52 13.57
CA ARG A 160 -43.30 19.95 14.30
C ARG A 160 -42.93 20.97 15.33
N PHE A 161 -41.70 21.02 15.84
CA PHE A 161 -41.30 22.09 16.74
C PHE A 161 -41.38 23.46 16.06
N ARG A 162 -40.90 23.61 14.81
CA ARG A 162 -41.02 24.89 14.08
C ARG A 162 -42.45 25.16 13.59
N SER A 163 -43.18 24.11 13.22
CA SER A 163 -44.58 24.22 12.81
C SER A 163 -45.49 24.58 13.99
N LEU A 164 -45.40 23.87 15.12
CA LEU A 164 -46.11 24.16 16.38
C LEU A 164 -45.74 25.52 16.94
N LEU A 165 -44.46 25.94 16.89
CA LEU A 165 -44.08 27.26 17.36
C LEU A 165 -44.64 28.36 16.45
N ARG A 166 -44.65 28.17 15.11
CA ARG A 166 -45.30 29.09 14.17
C ARG A 166 -46.83 29.10 14.31
N TRP A 167 -47.45 27.95 14.55
CA TRP A 167 -48.90 27.78 14.69
C TRP A 167 -49.42 28.28 16.04
N GLY A 168 -48.66 28.08 17.12
CA GLY A 168 -48.97 28.57 18.46
C GLY A 168 -48.78 30.09 18.64
N LEU A 169 -47.91 30.72 17.83
CA LEU A 169 -47.74 32.18 17.81
C LEU A 169 -48.73 32.91 16.88
N SER A 170 -49.42 32.21 15.96
CA SER A 170 -50.29 32.85 14.97
C SER A 170 -51.79 32.88 15.34
N SER A 171 -52.22 32.27 16.44
CA SER A 171 -53.63 32.27 16.87
C SER A 171 -53.78 32.08 18.39
N LEU A 172 -54.74 32.79 19.00
CA LEU A 172 -55.05 32.69 20.44
C LEU A 172 -55.58 31.31 20.85
N VAL A 173 -56.30 30.62 19.96
CA VAL A 173 -56.95 29.33 20.22
C VAL A 173 -55.95 28.20 20.52
N PRO A 174 -54.92 27.94 19.71
CA PRO A 174 -53.89 26.94 20.06
C PRO A 174 -53.06 27.32 21.27
N MET A 175 -52.91 28.61 21.56
CA MET A 175 -52.24 29.10 22.79
C MET A 175 -53.06 28.72 24.03
N ILE A 176 -54.39 28.89 23.98
CA ILE A 176 -55.31 28.46 25.05
C ILE A 176 -55.36 26.94 25.15
N VAL A 177 -55.36 26.19 24.04
CA VAL A 177 -55.35 24.71 24.07
C VAL A 177 -54.02 24.16 24.60
N LEU A 178 -52.88 24.78 24.26
CA LEU A 178 -51.58 24.42 24.83
C LEU A 178 -51.48 24.81 26.30
N ALA A 179 -52.03 25.96 26.70
CA ALA A 179 -52.09 26.38 28.10
C ALA A 179 -53.02 25.46 28.92
N ALA A 180 -54.18 25.10 28.38
CA ALA A 180 -55.12 24.16 29.00
C ALA A 180 -54.54 22.75 29.06
N GLY A 181 -53.92 22.26 27.98
CA GLY A 181 -53.22 20.97 27.95
C GLY A 181 -52.03 20.94 28.90
N GLY A 182 -51.26 22.02 28.97
CA GLY A 182 -50.17 22.22 29.92
C GLY A 182 -50.67 22.29 31.36
N PHE A 183 -51.81 22.92 31.61
CA PHE A 183 -52.45 23.02 32.92
C PHE A 183 -53.05 21.68 33.37
N VAL A 184 -53.68 20.93 32.47
CA VAL A 184 -54.16 19.56 32.73
C VAL A 184 -52.99 18.61 32.98
N ALA A 185 -51.92 18.70 32.18
CA ALA A 185 -50.69 17.94 32.42
C ALA A 185 -50.04 18.34 33.76
N TRP A 186 -49.99 19.63 34.09
CA TRP A 186 -49.46 20.15 35.35
C TRP A 186 -50.28 19.70 36.56
N THR A 187 -51.60 19.71 36.48
CA THR A 187 -52.50 19.28 37.56
C THR A 187 -52.43 17.77 37.78
N LEU A 188 -52.32 16.98 36.71
CA LEU A 188 -52.07 15.53 36.79
C LEU A 188 -50.65 15.21 37.30
N LEU A 189 -49.65 16.03 36.97
CA LEU A 189 -48.28 15.90 37.49
C LEU A 189 -48.19 16.31 38.97
N ARG A 190 -48.96 17.33 39.39
CA ARG A 190 -48.93 17.91 40.75
C ARG A 190 -49.44 16.93 41.81
N SER A 191 -50.41 16.07 41.48
CA SER A 191 -50.89 15.04 42.41
C SER A 191 -49.83 13.98 42.72
N ASN A 192 -48.85 13.81 41.84
CA ASN A 192 -47.73 12.88 41.98
C ASN A 192 -46.39 13.60 42.27
N SER A 193 -46.42 14.82 42.82
CA SER A 193 -45.23 15.68 43.04
C SER A 193 -44.07 14.97 43.75
N LEU A 194 -44.35 14.18 44.78
CA LEU A 194 -43.34 13.36 45.48
C LEU A 194 -42.69 12.30 44.58
N ALA A 195 -43.49 11.60 43.77
CA ALA A 195 -42.98 10.63 42.81
C ALA A 195 -42.20 11.33 41.67
N LEU A 196 -42.64 12.51 41.25
CA LEU A 196 -42.00 13.30 40.22
C LEU A 196 -40.63 13.83 40.66
N GLU A 197 -40.51 14.32 41.89
CA GLU A 197 -39.24 14.76 42.46
C GLU A 197 -38.24 13.60 42.54
N SER A 198 -38.70 12.43 42.98
CA SER A 198 -37.84 11.23 43.02
C SER A 198 -37.39 10.79 41.63
N LEU A 199 -38.27 10.85 40.62
CA LEU A 199 -37.96 10.48 39.24
C LEU A 199 -37.03 11.50 38.58
N LEU A 200 -37.21 12.79 38.86
CA LEU A 200 -36.36 13.85 38.34
C LEU A 200 -34.96 13.79 38.95
N HIS A 201 -34.85 13.57 40.26
CA HIS A 201 -33.57 13.33 40.92
C HIS A 201 -32.89 12.07 40.36
N ASP A 202 -33.63 10.97 40.18
CA ASP A 202 -33.08 9.73 39.64
C ASP A 202 -32.60 9.93 38.19
N ALA A 203 -33.36 10.65 37.35
CA ALA A 203 -32.99 10.99 35.97
C ALA A 203 -31.75 11.90 35.88
N VAL A 204 -31.68 12.95 36.70
CA VAL A 204 -30.52 13.84 36.76
C VAL A 204 -29.29 13.07 37.22
N SER A 205 -29.43 12.27 38.27
CA SER A 205 -28.32 11.46 38.79
C SER A 205 -27.85 10.42 37.76
N ALA A 206 -28.78 9.73 37.07
CA ALA A 206 -28.48 8.82 35.98
C ALA A 206 -27.71 9.51 34.83
N GLY A 207 -28.14 10.72 34.45
CA GLY A 207 -27.49 11.51 33.41
C GLY A 207 -26.06 11.93 33.79
N VAL A 208 -25.86 12.40 35.03
CA VAL A 208 -24.54 12.78 35.55
C VAL A 208 -23.62 11.57 35.64
N TRP A 209 -24.08 10.44 36.17
CA TRP A 209 -23.28 9.22 36.27
C TRP A 209 -22.94 8.65 34.89
N LEU A 210 -23.92 8.60 33.97
CA LEU A 210 -23.71 8.10 32.61
C LEU A 210 -22.67 8.93 31.86
N THR A 211 -22.77 10.27 31.93
CA THR A 211 -21.82 11.17 31.26
C THR A 211 -20.44 11.11 31.89
N THR A 212 -20.34 11.09 33.22
CA THR A 212 -19.08 11.04 33.95
C THR A 212 -18.33 9.73 33.69
N LEU A 213 -19.00 8.58 33.87
CA LEU A 213 -18.39 7.26 33.67
C LEU A 213 -18.04 7.01 32.20
N SER A 214 -18.91 7.41 31.27
CA SER A 214 -18.59 7.30 29.84
C SER A 214 -17.40 8.18 29.47
N SER A 215 -17.30 9.39 30.05
CA SER A 215 -16.18 10.30 29.79
C SER A 215 -14.89 9.69 30.32
N ALA A 216 -14.91 9.14 31.54
CA ALA A 216 -13.77 8.41 32.10
C ALA A 216 -13.30 7.27 31.18
N VAL A 217 -14.21 6.45 30.65
CA VAL A 217 -13.86 5.39 29.69
C VAL A 217 -13.19 5.95 28.43
N TYR A 218 -13.68 7.05 27.86
CA TYR A 218 -13.03 7.69 26.71
C TYR A 218 -11.70 8.37 27.04
N THR A 219 -11.53 8.91 28.25
CA THR A 219 -10.24 9.47 28.68
C THR A 219 -9.17 8.38 28.73
N LEU A 220 -9.49 7.23 29.32
CA LEU A 220 -8.61 6.07 29.41
C LEU A 220 -8.31 5.54 28.00
N ASP A 221 -9.30 5.44 27.12
CA ASP A 221 -9.09 5.06 25.72
C ASP A 221 -8.10 6.00 25.02
N ARG A 222 -8.20 7.31 25.23
CA ARG A 222 -7.30 8.29 24.63
C ARG A 222 -5.89 8.19 25.19
N TRP A 223 -5.72 8.01 26.49
CA TRP A 223 -4.39 7.80 27.07
C TRP A 223 -3.72 6.53 26.52
N VAL A 224 -4.47 5.43 26.40
CA VAL A 224 -3.97 4.20 25.77
C VAL A 224 -3.61 4.45 24.30
N ALA A 225 -4.45 5.17 23.55
CA ALA A 225 -4.18 5.52 22.16
C ALA A 225 -2.93 6.39 21.99
N VAL A 226 -2.63 7.28 22.94
CA VAL A 226 -1.39 8.10 22.94
C VAL A 226 -0.17 7.27 23.34
N ALA A 227 -0.32 6.32 24.27
CA ALA A 227 0.76 5.46 24.72
C ALA A 227 1.34 4.58 23.58
N TYR A 228 0.51 4.13 22.63
CA TYR A 228 0.96 3.28 21.52
C TYR A 228 1.96 3.98 20.59
N PRO A 229 1.69 5.14 19.96
CA PRO A 229 2.69 5.85 19.16
C PRO A 229 3.94 6.22 19.95
N VAL A 230 3.82 6.56 21.24
CA VAL A 230 4.97 6.83 22.12
C VAL A 230 5.82 5.57 22.34
N SER A 231 5.21 4.38 22.34
CA SER A 231 5.94 3.12 22.42
C SER A 231 6.72 2.80 21.13
N LEU A 232 6.28 3.32 19.98
CA LEU A 232 6.88 3.15 18.65
C LEU A 232 8.02 4.16 18.35
N ARG A 233 8.65 4.72 19.39
CA ARG A 233 9.76 5.66 19.20
C ARG A 233 10.99 4.96 18.59
N PRO A 234 11.75 5.64 17.71
CA PRO A 234 12.93 5.05 17.06
C PRO A 234 13.99 4.59 18.06
N SER A 235 14.08 5.25 19.22
CA SER A 235 15.01 4.89 20.30
C SER A 235 14.64 3.61 21.06
N ARG A 236 13.51 2.96 20.72
CA ARG A 236 13.10 1.66 21.28
C ARG A 236 13.23 0.62 20.17
N GLU A 237 14.28 -0.18 20.24
CA GLU A 237 14.66 -1.17 19.22
C GLU A 237 13.59 -2.25 18.97
N GLY A 238 12.66 -2.45 19.91
CA GLY A 238 11.54 -3.37 19.74
C GLY A 238 10.25 -2.65 19.37
N ILE A 239 9.91 -2.58 18.08
CA ILE A 239 8.49 -2.48 17.71
C ILE A 239 7.83 -3.74 18.26
N THR A 240 6.86 -3.58 19.16
CA THR A 240 6.26 -4.70 19.89
C THR A 240 5.58 -5.66 18.91
N SER A 241 6.30 -6.69 18.48
CA SER A 241 5.82 -7.70 17.52
C SER A 241 4.91 -8.74 18.19
N ARG A 242 4.74 -8.69 19.52
CA ARG A 242 4.03 -9.73 20.28
C ARG A 242 3.26 -9.21 21.51
N PRO A 243 2.23 -8.39 21.38
CA PRO A 243 1.22 -8.34 22.43
C PRO A 243 0.55 -9.72 22.52
N ARG A 244 0.09 -10.11 23.73
CA ARG A 244 -0.65 -11.37 23.96
C ARG A 244 -1.95 -11.35 23.14
N PHE A 245 -1.89 -11.88 21.92
CA PHE A 245 -3.04 -12.02 21.02
C PHE A 245 -3.75 -13.34 21.22
N ALA A 246 -5.00 -13.40 20.75
CA ALA A 246 -5.67 -14.68 20.56
C ALA A 246 -4.86 -15.54 19.57
N PRO A 247 -4.75 -16.87 19.79
CA PRO A 247 -3.93 -17.78 18.97
C PRO A 247 -4.23 -17.69 17.47
N ARG A 248 -5.50 -17.44 17.12
CA ARG A 248 -5.94 -17.27 15.73
C ARG A 248 -5.32 -16.03 15.08
N ALA A 249 -5.28 -14.89 15.78
CA ALA A 249 -4.75 -13.66 15.23
C ALA A 249 -3.23 -13.74 15.04
N SER A 250 -2.50 -14.35 16.00
CA SER A 250 -1.06 -14.60 15.84
C SER A 250 -0.75 -15.55 14.70
N ALA A 251 -1.52 -16.64 14.56
CA ALA A 251 -1.38 -17.56 13.43
C ALA A 251 -1.63 -16.84 12.09
N ARG A 252 -2.66 -16.00 12.01
CA ARG A 252 -2.95 -15.19 10.81
C ARG A 252 -1.85 -14.19 10.48
N ILE A 253 -1.27 -13.53 11.48
CA ILE A 253 -0.15 -12.60 11.26
C ILE A 253 1.08 -13.36 10.76
N ALA A 254 1.37 -14.54 11.33
CA ALA A 254 2.46 -15.39 10.87
C ALA A 254 2.23 -15.91 9.44
N GLU A 255 1.00 -16.27 9.08
CA GLU A 255 0.62 -16.62 7.69
C GLU A 255 0.85 -15.44 6.74
N CYS A 256 0.46 -14.22 7.12
CA CYS A 256 0.72 -13.02 6.32
C CYS A 256 2.22 -12.74 6.17
N GLN A 257 3.00 -12.86 7.25
CA GLN A 257 4.45 -12.68 7.23
C GLN A 257 5.14 -13.73 6.35
N ALA A 258 4.71 -14.99 6.44
CA ALA A 258 5.17 -16.02 5.51
C ALA A 258 4.79 -15.65 4.08
N ALA A 259 3.55 -15.21 3.82
CA ALA A 259 3.14 -14.81 2.48
C ALA A 259 3.94 -13.61 1.92
N GLU A 260 4.46 -12.70 2.76
CA GLU A 260 5.36 -11.60 2.34
C GLU A 260 6.69 -12.10 1.78
N THR A 261 7.22 -13.21 2.31
CA THR A 261 8.49 -13.80 1.86
C THR A 261 8.38 -14.51 0.50
N TRP A 262 7.16 -14.84 0.07
CA TRP A 262 6.92 -15.69 -1.11
C TRP A 262 6.26 -14.98 -2.29
N GLN A 263 6.67 -15.42 -3.47
CA GLN A 263 7.07 -14.59 -4.60
C GLN A 263 5.96 -14.18 -5.57
N SER A 264 4.67 -14.28 -5.28
CA SER A 264 3.64 -13.86 -6.26
C SER A 264 3.25 -12.39 -6.08
N THR A 265 3.22 -11.63 -7.17
CA THR A 265 2.75 -10.24 -7.20
C THR A 265 1.58 -10.12 -8.18
N PRO A 266 0.40 -9.63 -7.75
CA PRO A 266 -0.71 -9.46 -8.65
C PRO A 266 -0.48 -8.26 -9.57
N TYR A 267 -0.87 -8.37 -10.83
CA TYR A 267 -0.99 -7.21 -11.71
C TYR A 267 -2.45 -6.99 -12.15
N LYS A 268 -2.82 -5.71 -12.29
CA LYS A 268 -4.17 -5.27 -12.67
C LYS A 268 -4.09 -4.29 -13.84
N LYS A 269 -5.11 -4.32 -14.71
CA LYS A 269 -5.37 -3.27 -15.71
C LYS A 269 -6.23 -2.18 -15.06
N GLU A 270 -5.75 -0.95 -15.05
CA GLU A 270 -6.50 0.20 -14.52
C GLU A 270 -7.42 0.81 -15.59
N GLU A 271 -8.37 1.66 -15.19
CA GLU A 271 -9.37 2.25 -16.10
C GLU A 271 -8.74 3.09 -17.23
N GLY A 272 -7.51 3.60 -17.02
CA GLY A 272 -6.69 4.27 -18.04
C GLY A 272 -5.95 3.33 -19.00
N GLY A 273 -6.19 2.01 -18.96
CA GLY A 273 -5.58 1.03 -19.85
C GLY A 273 -4.17 0.56 -19.46
N VAL A 274 -3.57 1.16 -18.43
CA VAL A 274 -2.22 0.83 -17.95
C VAL A 274 -2.23 -0.40 -17.05
N HIS A 275 -1.26 -1.30 -17.25
CA HIS A 275 -1.02 -2.46 -16.39
C HIS A 275 0.00 -2.12 -15.31
N ARG A 276 -0.34 -2.35 -14.04
CA ARG A 276 0.58 -2.14 -12.90
C ARG A 276 0.63 -3.33 -11.95
N PHE A 277 1.76 -3.46 -11.27
CA PHE A 277 1.91 -4.39 -10.14
C PHE A 277 1.28 -3.79 -8.89
N VAL A 278 0.34 -4.51 -8.28
CA VAL A 278 -0.31 -4.08 -7.05
C VAL A 278 0.65 -4.29 -5.90
N GLY A 279 0.82 -3.25 -5.09
CA GLY A 279 1.78 -3.15 -3.98
C GLY A 279 3.02 -2.32 -4.31
N ALA A 280 3.43 -2.24 -5.58
CA ALA A 280 4.68 -1.63 -5.99
C ALA A 280 4.57 -0.12 -6.30
N GLY A 281 3.37 0.45 -6.30
CA GLY A 281 3.14 1.83 -6.66
C GLY A 281 1.82 2.05 -7.40
N ARG A 282 1.24 3.23 -7.22
CA ARG A 282 0.12 3.69 -8.04
C ARG A 282 0.61 4.42 -9.28
N ASP A 283 1.74 5.10 -9.16
CA ASP A 283 2.51 5.59 -10.29
C ASP A 283 3.31 4.44 -10.94
N ALA A 284 2.76 3.90 -12.02
CA ALA A 284 3.53 3.10 -12.95
C ALA A 284 4.21 4.09 -13.90
N TRP A 285 5.49 4.39 -13.61
CA TRP A 285 6.26 5.42 -14.31
C TRP A 285 6.20 5.22 -15.83
N ARG A 286 5.39 6.07 -16.47
CA ARG A 286 5.00 6.15 -17.89
C ARG A 286 4.71 4.81 -18.59
N SER A 287 3.48 4.69 -19.06
CA SER A 287 2.91 3.52 -19.73
C SER A 287 3.77 3.01 -20.91
N GLY A 288 4.29 1.79 -20.77
CA GLY A 288 5.05 1.11 -21.81
C GLY A 288 6.47 0.83 -21.35
N GLY A 289 6.63 -0.23 -20.56
CA GLY A 289 7.96 -0.70 -20.18
C GLY A 289 8.82 -0.89 -21.43
N PRO A 290 10.04 -0.33 -21.48
CA PRO A 290 10.88 -0.42 -22.67
C PRO A 290 11.04 -1.88 -23.09
N ARG A 291 10.60 -2.19 -24.31
CA ARG A 291 10.76 -3.51 -24.91
C ARG A 291 11.83 -3.41 -25.97
N ILE A 292 12.97 -4.00 -25.68
CA ILE A 292 14.03 -4.15 -26.67
C ILE A 292 13.84 -5.51 -27.32
N GLN A 293 13.72 -5.51 -28.65
CA GLN A 293 13.69 -6.72 -29.46
C GLN A 293 15.04 -6.86 -30.12
N LEU A 294 15.70 -7.99 -29.92
CA LEU A 294 16.96 -8.28 -30.61
C LEU A 294 16.75 -9.35 -31.63
N THR A 295 17.06 -9.06 -32.89
CA THR A 295 17.15 -10.06 -33.94
C THR A 295 18.61 -10.45 -34.09
N PRO A 296 18.96 -11.76 -34.18
CA PRO A 296 20.33 -12.18 -34.45
C PRO A 296 20.80 -11.51 -35.73
N ALA A 297 21.94 -10.83 -35.67
CA ALA A 297 22.54 -10.22 -36.84
C ALA A 297 22.81 -11.33 -37.87
N ARG A 298 22.14 -11.25 -39.02
CA ARG A 298 22.64 -11.92 -40.22
C ARG A 298 23.93 -11.19 -40.57
N ARG A 299 25.06 -11.91 -40.62
CA ARG A 299 26.32 -11.32 -41.09
C ARG A 299 26.04 -10.68 -42.44
N ALA A 300 26.16 -9.35 -42.54
CA ALA A 300 26.02 -8.60 -43.78
C ALA A 300 27.25 -8.82 -44.70
N ALA A 301 27.69 -10.07 -44.83
CA ALA A 301 28.85 -10.48 -45.61
C ALA A 301 28.48 -11.43 -46.75
N ASP A 302 27.27 -12.02 -46.77
CA ASP A 302 26.90 -13.02 -47.78
C ASP A 302 26.04 -12.47 -48.94
N ASP A 303 25.57 -11.22 -48.87
CA ASP A 303 24.72 -10.61 -49.93
C ASP A 303 25.50 -9.66 -50.88
N LYS A 304 26.84 -9.69 -50.87
CA LYS A 304 27.68 -8.92 -51.82
C LYS A 304 28.51 -9.79 -52.77
N ALA A 305 28.21 -11.08 -52.88
CA ALA A 305 28.98 -12.02 -53.70
C ALA A 305 28.12 -12.71 -54.78
N THR A 306 27.15 -12.01 -55.39
CA THR A 306 26.51 -12.53 -56.62
C THR A 306 25.94 -11.42 -57.50
N GLU A 307 26.77 -10.46 -57.92
CA GLU A 307 26.50 -9.67 -59.14
C GLU A 307 27.77 -8.94 -59.57
N GLY A 308 28.39 -9.43 -60.66
CA GLY A 308 29.62 -8.88 -61.21
C GLY A 308 30.42 -9.92 -62.00
N ASP A 309 29.81 -10.48 -63.03
CA ASP A 309 30.53 -11.17 -64.11
C ASP A 309 31.12 -10.13 -65.07
N GLY A 310 32.37 -10.32 -65.52
CA GLY A 310 33.00 -9.43 -66.50
C GLY A 310 34.52 -9.24 -66.39
N ASP A 311 35.27 -10.32 -66.61
CA ASP A 311 36.49 -10.38 -67.44
C ASP A 311 37.68 -9.41 -67.16
N SER A 312 38.81 -9.95 -66.68
CA SER A 312 40.05 -10.10 -67.48
C SER A 312 41.32 -10.41 -66.66
N ARG A 313 42.03 -11.45 -67.14
CA ARG A 313 43.49 -11.71 -67.09
C ARG A 313 44.25 -11.87 -65.75
N ARG A 314 44.64 -13.12 -65.49
CA ARG A 314 45.89 -13.57 -64.82
C ARG A 314 47.12 -13.36 -65.75
N PRO A 315 48.41 -13.51 -65.32
CA PRO A 315 48.90 -14.28 -64.16
C PRO A 315 50.13 -13.74 -63.36
N SER A 316 50.39 -14.45 -62.24
CA SER A 316 51.67 -14.77 -61.56
C SER A 316 52.39 -13.74 -60.67
N ARG A 317 52.45 -14.04 -59.36
CA ARG A 317 53.70 -14.38 -58.65
C ARG A 317 53.44 -15.00 -57.27
N GLU A 318 54.06 -16.14 -57.02
CA GLU A 318 54.25 -16.74 -55.70
C GLU A 318 55.16 -15.86 -54.83
N ALA A 319 54.83 -15.70 -53.55
CA ALA A 319 55.76 -15.67 -52.43
C ALA A 319 54.98 -15.63 -51.09
N ASP A 320 55.22 -16.66 -50.31
CA ASP A 320 55.35 -16.67 -48.85
C ASP A 320 54.12 -16.51 -47.96
N ALA A 321 53.75 -17.67 -47.41
CA ALA A 321 53.05 -17.82 -46.14
C ALA A 321 53.92 -17.28 -44.99
N GLU A 322 53.33 -16.50 -44.09
CA GLU A 322 53.23 -16.84 -42.66
C GLU A 322 52.57 -15.73 -41.83
N THR A 323 51.64 -16.17 -40.98
CA THR A 323 51.25 -15.54 -39.70
C THR A 323 50.49 -14.21 -39.76
N VAL A 324 49.21 -14.27 -40.08
CA VAL A 324 48.21 -13.34 -39.54
C VAL A 324 47.21 -14.16 -38.73
N GLY A 325 47.16 -13.88 -37.43
CA GLY A 325 46.37 -14.62 -36.46
C GLY A 325 44.91 -14.74 -36.88
N ASN A 326 44.39 -15.97 -36.77
CA ASN A 326 42.97 -16.26 -36.81
C ASN A 326 42.23 -15.30 -35.87
N PRO A 327 41.31 -14.43 -36.34
CA PRO A 327 40.33 -13.87 -35.45
C PRO A 327 39.48 -15.05 -34.97
N VAL A 328 39.56 -15.33 -33.68
CA VAL A 328 38.76 -16.34 -32.98
C VAL A 328 37.31 -16.21 -33.46
N GLN A 329 36.87 -17.18 -34.27
CA GLN A 329 35.46 -17.38 -34.58
C GLN A 329 34.79 -17.85 -33.28
N SER A 330 34.48 -16.93 -32.38
CA SER A 330 33.58 -17.22 -31.27
C SER A 330 32.19 -17.40 -31.85
N GLY A 331 31.84 -18.64 -32.18
CA GLY A 331 30.49 -19.01 -32.59
C GLY A 331 29.47 -18.55 -31.54
N ILE A 332 28.28 -18.15 -32.00
CA ILE A 332 27.19 -17.69 -31.14
C ILE A 332 26.92 -18.76 -30.07
N ARG A 333 27.15 -18.41 -28.80
CA ARG A 333 26.89 -19.31 -27.67
C ARG A 333 25.40 -19.24 -27.33
N LYS A 334 24.72 -20.38 -27.35
CA LYS A 334 23.32 -20.46 -26.93
C LYS A 334 23.23 -20.24 -25.43
N PHE A 335 22.31 -19.39 -25.00
CA PHE A 335 22.02 -19.11 -23.60
C PHE A 335 20.51 -19.20 -23.33
N GLU A 336 20.14 -19.26 -22.07
CA GLU A 336 18.75 -19.19 -21.61
C GLU A 336 18.41 -17.82 -20.99
N ALA A 337 17.13 -17.47 -21.00
CA ALA A 337 16.67 -16.23 -20.35
C ALA A 337 17.04 -16.19 -18.86
N ASP A 338 17.13 -17.36 -18.22
CA ASP A 338 17.52 -17.52 -16.81
C ASP A 338 18.96 -17.12 -16.57
N GLU A 339 19.89 -17.60 -17.41
CA GLU A 339 21.32 -17.28 -17.35
C GLU A 339 21.53 -15.76 -17.50
N LEU A 340 20.76 -15.13 -18.39
CA LEU A 340 20.78 -13.68 -18.58
C LEU A 340 20.28 -12.93 -17.33
N LEU A 341 19.13 -13.33 -16.77
CA LEU A 341 18.57 -12.68 -15.58
C LEU A 341 19.43 -12.89 -14.33
N ASP A 342 20.11 -14.03 -14.23
CA ASP A 342 21.08 -14.30 -13.15
C ASP A 342 22.28 -13.37 -13.25
N LYS A 343 22.84 -13.17 -14.46
CA LYS A 343 23.90 -12.18 -14.66
C LYS A 343 23.46 -10.77 -14.27
N VAL A 344 22.25 -10.36 -14.66
CA VAL A 344 21.68 -9.06 -14.27
C VAL A 344 21.52 -8.96 -12.75
N ARG A 345 21.04 -10.03 -12.11
CA ARG A 345 20.90 -10.10 -10.65
C ARG A 345 22.24 -9.90 -9.94
N ASP A 346 23.28 -10.59 -10.38
CA ASP A 346 24.62 -10.51 -9.79
C ASP A 346 25.20 -9.09 -9.89
N GLU A 347 25.05 -8.45 -11.07
CA GLU A 347 25.48 -7.07 -11.28
C GLU A 347 24.70 -6.07 -10.39
N LEU A 348 23.38 -6.26 -10.25
CA LEU A 348 22.56 -5.43 -9.37
C LEU A 348 22.86 -5.65 -7.89
N MET A 349 23.16 -6.89 -7.49
CA MET A 349 23.64 -7.18 -6.14
C MET A 349 25.01 -6.54 -5.88
N GLY A 350 25.87 -6.47 -6.91
CA GLY A 350 27.15 -5.75 -6.88
C GLY A 350 27.02 -4.24 -6.67
N LEU A 351 25.84 -3.63 -6.89
CA LEU A 351 25.61 -2.22 -6.57
C LEU A 351 25.48 -1.96 -5.06
N ARG A 352 25.30 -3.02 -4.25
CA ARG A 352 25.26 -2.90 -2.79
C ARG A 352 26.63 -2.46 -2.27
N GLY A 353 26.76 -1.17 -1.93
CA GLY A 353 27.91 -0.64 -1.19
C GLY A 353 29.13 -0.23 -2.02
N VAL A 354 29.03 -0.09 -3.35
CA VAL A 354 30.23 -0.01 -4.22
C VAL A 354 30.65 1.39 -4.69
N LEU A 355 29.82 2.45 -4.67
CA LEU A 355 30.26 3.70 -5.33
C LEU A 355 30.87 4.79 -4.43
N VAL A 356 30.32 5.13 -3.26
CA VAL A 356 30.90 6.11 -2.33
C VAL A 356 30.30 5.85 -0.94
N GLU A 357 31.09 5.87 0.13
CA GLU A 357 30.59 5.68 1.52
C GLU A 357 29.46 6.66 1.89
N THR A 358 29.39 7.83 1.24
CA THR A 358 28.39 8.86 1.50
C THR A 358 27.17 8.84 0.57
N HIS A 359 27.19 8.11 -0.56
CA HIS A 359 26.12 8.12 -1.58
C HIS A 359 25.88 6.76 -2.26
N ALA A 360 26.16 5.64 -1.60
CA ALA A 360 25.77 4.32 -2.10
C ALA A 360 24.24 4.25 -2.28
N LEU A 361 23.77 3.51 -3.30
CA LEU A 361 22.33 3.28 -3.50
C LEU A 361 21.72 2.75 -2.20
N PRO A 362 20.78 3.48 -1.58
CA PRO A 362 20.24 3.12 -0.27
C PRO A 362 19.45 1.81 -0.39
N HIS A 363 19.81 0.83 0.47
CA HIS A 363 19.06 -0.42 0.68
C HIS A 363 18.50 -1.08 -0.59
N CYS A 364 19.33 -1.27 -1.62
CA CYS A 364 18.91 -1.96 -2.83
C CYS A 364 18.64 -3.46 -2.54
N GLU A 365 17.43 -3.94 -2.78
CA GLU A 365 17.00 -5.33 -2.63
C GLU A 365 16.68 -5.94 -3.99
N VAL A 366 17.29 -7.09 -4.30
CA VAL A 366 17.02 -7.81 -5.55
C VAL A 366 16.36 -9.14 -5.21
N PHE A 367 15.20 -9.41 -5.80
CA PHE A 367 14.44 -10.64 -5.55
C PHE A 367 13.63 -11.04 -6.80
N GLU A 368 13.17 -12.29 -6.85
CA GLU A 368 12.35 -12.78 -7.95
C GLU A 368 10.87 -12.84 -7.59
N THR A 369 10.01 -12.58 -8.57
CA THR A 369 8.56 -12.63 -8.38
C THR A 369 7.81 -13.21 -9.59
N LEU A 370 6.78 -14.01 -9.31
CA LEU A 370 5.77 -14.43 -10.26
C LEU A 370 4.68 -13.35 -10.37
N ALA A 371 4.63 -12.70 -11.52
CA ALA A 371 3.52 -11.83 -11.89
C ALA A 371 2.28 -12.68 -12.19
N VAL A 372 1.18 -12.43 -11.49
CA VAL A 372 -0.08 -13.18 -11.68
C VAL A 372 -1.22 -12.20 -12.02
N PRO A 373 -2.08 -12.49 -13.02
CA PRO A 373 -3.22 -11.62 -13.29
C PRO A 373 -4.17 -11.59 -12.10
N GLN A 374 -4.82 -10.45 -11.89
CA GLN A 374 -5.84 -10.28 -10.86
C GLN A 374 -6.89 -11.42 -10.84
N SER A 375 -7.30 -11.92 -12.00
CA SER A 375 -8.31 -12.98 -12.11
C SER A 375 -7.84 -14.31 -11.50
N ARG A 376 -6.54 -14.64 -11.58
CA ARG A 376 -5.93 -15.83 -10.98
C ARG A 376 -5.56 -15.61 -9.52
N TRP A 377 -5.26 -14.37 -9.12
CA TRP A 377 -4.91 -14.03 -7.73
C TRP A 377 -5.96 -14.46 -6.72
N SER A 378 -7.25 -14.39 -7.10
CA SER A 378 -8.37 -14.79 -6.25
C SER A 378 -8.41 -16.29 -5.92
N GLY A 379 -7.85 -17.13 -6.81
CA GLY A 379 -7.83 -18.58 -6.68
C GLY A 379 -6.58 -19.12 -5.96
N LEU A 380 -5.57 -18.27 -5.73
CA LEU A 380 -4.35 -18.69 -5.03
C LEU A 380 -4.65 -19.01 -3.57
N SER A 381 -4.22 -20.20 -3.15
CA SER A 381 -4.39 -20.65 -1.78
C SER A 381 -3.54 -19.80 -0.82
N ARG A 382 -4.09 -19.49 0.36
CA ARG A 382 -3.40 -18.69 1.37
C ARG A 382 -2.32 -19.46 2.13
N THR A 383 -2.45 -20.78 2.15
CA THR A 383 -1.59 -21.69 2.90
C THR A 383 -0.91 -22.62 1.90
N PRO A 384 0.39 -22.92 2.06
CA PRO A 384 1.05 -23.88 1.20
C PRO A 384 0.29 -25.21 1.29
N GLU A 385 -0.08 -25.79 0.15
CA GLU A 385 -1.08 -26.86 0.01
C GLU A 385 -0.80 -28.12 0.85
N ARG A 386 0.45 -28.33 1.30
CA ARG A 386 0.83 -29.42 2.23
C ARG A 386 0.55 -29.17 3.70
N GLY A 387 0.21 -27.94 4.10
CA GLY A 387 -0.03 -27.57 5.50
C GLY A 387 -1.31 -28.16 6.09
N ARG A 388 -2.31 -28.51 5.28
CA ARG A 388 -3.61 -28.99 5.81
C ARG A 388 -3.57 -30.41 6.37
N ARG A 389 -2.65 -31.26 5.88
CA ARG A 389 -2.40 -32.62 6.42
C ARG A 389 -1.21 -32.68 7.39
N ALA A 390 -0.23 -31.79 7.27
CA ALA A 390 0.97 -31.79 8.12
C ALA A 390 0.88 -30.91 9.39
N ALA A 391 0.05 -29.86 9.40
CA ALA A 391 -0.13 -29.00 10.58
C ALA A 391 -0.84 -29.70 11.76
N ALA A 392 -1.37 -30.91 11.54
CA ALA A 392 -1.89 -31.77 12.60
C ALA A 392 -0.82 -32.72 13.18
N ALA A 393 0.39 -32.81 12.59
CA ALA A 393 1.31 -33.92 12.88
C ALA A 393 2.80 -33.60 13.04
N VAL A 394 3.30 -32.39 12.81
CA VAL A 394 4.77 -32.16 12.90
C VAL A 394 5.14 -30.86 13.61
N SER A 395 6.08 -31.00 14.55
CA SER A 395 6.75 -29.96 15.32
C SER A 395 7.34 -28.85 14.44
N SER A 396 7.24 -27.63 14.98
CA SER A 396 7.36 -26.30 14.37
C SER A 396 8.70 -25.91 13.72
N GLU A 397 9.61 -26.82 13.39
CA GLU A 397 10.99 -26.43 13.04
C GLU A 397 11.46 -26.89 11.65
N LYS A 398 10.74 -27.79 10.97
CA LYS A 398 11.13 -28.33 9.65
C LYS A 398 10.22 -27.95 8.47
N ALA A 399 9.15 -27.17 8.71
CA ALA A 399 8.22 -26.74 7.67
C ALA A 399 8.71 -25.52 6.85
N SER A 400 9.82 -24.90 7.24
CA SER A 400 10.37 -23.67 6.62
C SER A 400 11.08 -23.89 5.28
N GLY A 401 11.26 -25.14 4.83
CA GLY A 401 12.04 -25.47 3.63
C GLY A 401 11.24 -26.04 2.45
N ALA A 402 9.92 -26.21 2.55
CA ALA A 402 9.13 -26.73 1.43
C ALA A 402 8.84 -25.58 0.43
N PRO A 403 9.23 -25.70 -0.85
CA PRO A 403 8.95 -24.66 -1.84
C PRO A 403 7.43 -24.54 -2.03
N TRP A 404 6.95 -23.30 -2.08
CA TRP A 404 5.55 -23.02 -2.39
C TRP A 404 5.20 -23.55 -3.79
N PRO A 405 3.93 -23.96 -4.04
CA PRO A 405 3.51 -24.40 -5.38
C PRO A 405 3.88 -23.38 -6.48
N GLU A 406 3.80 -22.09 -6.17
CA GLU A 406 4.14 -21.01 -7.09
C GLU A 406 5.63 -20.94 -7.43
N ALA A 407 6.53 -21.40 -6.54
CA ALA A 407 7.95 -21.51 -6.86
C ALA A 407 8.18 -22.60 -7.92
N GLN A 408 7.42 -23.70 -7.86
CA GLN A 408 7.42 -24.71 -8.91
C GLN A 408 6.77 -24.17 -10.20
N GLU A 409 5.67 -23.42 -10.10
CA GLU A 409 5.06 -22.76 -11.26
C GLU A 409 6.02 -21.76 -11.91
N MET A 410 6.79 -20.98 -11.14
CA MET A 410 7.86 -20.11 -11.67
C MET A 410 8.93 -20.90 -12.41
N VAL A 411 9.27 -22.10 -11.91
CA VAL A 411 10.27 -22.98 -12.53
C VAL A 411 9.70 -23.51 -13.84
N ASP A 412 8.44 -23.93 -13.84
CA ASP A 412 7.78 -24.52 -15.01
C ASP A 412 7.45 -23.46 -16.07
N GLU A 413 7.02 -22.26 -15.68
CA GLU A 413 6.74 -21.13 -16.59
C GLU A 413 8.03 -20.46 -17.09
N GLY A 414 9.08 -20.36 -16.27
CA GLY A 414 10.39 -19.86 -16.71
C GLY A 414 11.02 -20.73 -17.81
N ARG A 415 10.66 -22.03 -17.84
CA ARG A 415 11.08 -22.99 -18.87
C ARG A 415 10.27 -22.94 -20.16
N GLN A 416 9.13 -22.25 -20.17
CA GLN A 416 8.19 -22.24 -21.29
C GLN A 416 8.27 -20.94 -22.09
N ALA A 417 7.82 -21.00 -23.35
CA ALA A 417 7.67 -19.80 -24.14
C ALA A 417 6.65 -18.85 -23.47
N PRO A 418 6.83 -17.52 -23.53
CA PRO A 418 5.91 -16.58 -22.87
C PRO A 418 4.53 -16.51 -23.52
N SER A 419 4.35 -17.09 -24.71
CA SER A 419 3.10 -17.14 -25.44
C SER A 419 2.16 -18.18 -24.85
N GLY A 420 0.90 -17.81 -24.63
CA GLY A 420 -0.13 -18.69 -24.05
C GLY A 420 -0.27 -18.66 -22.52
N HIS A 421 0.69 -18.05 -21.81
CA HIS A 421 0.65 -17.95 -20.35
C HIS A 421 0.42 -16.50 -19.88
N THR A 422 -0.46 -16.35 -18.89
CA THR A 422 -0.78 -15.03 -18.29
C THR A 422 0.15 -14.68 -17.15
N SER A 423 0.70 -15.68 -16.46
CA SER A 423 1.71 -15.50 -15.43
C SER A 423 3.12 -15.50 -16.01
N ARG A 424 4.02 -14.73 -15.38
CA ARG A 424 5.39 -14.51 -15.85
C ARG A 424 6.35 -14.31 -14.70
N ARG A 425 7.56 -14.84 -14.83
CA ARG A 425 8.66 -14.52 -13.92
C ARG A 425 9.24 -13.14 -14.20
N TYR A 426 9.49 -12.39 -13.14
CA TYR A 426 10.20 -11.12 -13.15
C TYR A 426 11.32 -11.13 -12.12
N LEU A 427 12.44 -10.49 -12.47
CA LEU A 427 13.47 -10.05 -11.53
C LEU A 427 13.11 -8.64 -11.04
N ALA A 428 12.92 -8.46 -9.75
CA ALA A 428 12.61 -7.17 -9.14
C ALA A 428 13.85 -6.60 -8.46
N ALA A 429 14.19 -5.35 -8.79
CA ALA A 429 15.17 -4.56 -8.07
C ALA A 429 14.46 -3.40 -7.36
N GLN A 430 14.48 -3.42 -6.04
CA GLN A 430 13.87 -2.44 -5.17
C GLN A 430 14.93 -1.54 -4.54
N VAL A 431 14.69 -0.24 -4.49
CA VAL A 431 15.47 0.74 -3.74
C VAL A 431 14.52 1.42 -2.75
N VAL A 432 14.90 1.41 -1.48
CA VAL A 432 14.12 2.00 -0.38
C VAL A 432 14.84 3.25 0.11
N ASP A 433 14.24 4.42 -0.08
CA ASP A 433 14.84 5.70 0.24
C ASP A 433 13.91 6.59 1.08
N TRP A 434 14.41 7.73 1.57
CA TRP A 434 13.67 8.70 2.39
C TRP A 434 13.06 8.05 3.64
N GLY A 435 13.80 7.16 4.30
CA GLY A 435 13.29 6.41 5.45
C GLY A 435 12.08 5.52 5.10
N GLY A 436 12.05 5.00 3.87
CA GLY A 436 10.96 4.17 3.35
C GLY A 436 9.81 4.91 2.71
N GLN A 437 9.81 6.25 2.75
CA GLN A 437 8.72 7.04 2.17
C GLN A 437 8.70 6.89 0.65
N ILE A 438 9.84 6.68 0.01
CA ILE A 438 9.92 6.37 -1.42
C ILE A 438 10.43 4.95 -1.59
N VAL A 439 9.72 4.18 -2.42
CA VAL A 439 10.18 2.85 -2.82
C VAL A 439 10.12 2.76 -4.33
N VAL A 440 11.28 2.64 -4.96
CA VAL A 440 11.40 2.43 -6.41
C VAL A 440 11.57 0.93 -6.65
N THR A 441 10.73 0.34 -7.50
CA THR A 441 10.88 -1.07 -7.88
C THR A 441 10.87 -1.20 -9.39
N VAL A 442 11.97 -1.70 -9.96
CA VAL A 442 12.10 -1.99 -11.39
C VAL A 442 11.97 -3.49 -11.60
N PHE A 443 10.92 -3.91 -12.29
CA PHE A 443 10.72 -5.31 -12.67
C PHE A 443 11.29 -5.57 -14.06
N ALA A 444 12.21 -6.52 -14.20
CA ALA A 444 12.78 -6.96 -15.46
C ALA A 444 12.29 -8.36 -15.83
N HIS A 445 11.95 -8.55 -17.10
CA HIS A 445 11.58 -9.85 -17.67
C HIS A 445 12.37 -10.07 -18.96
N ALA A 446 12.91 -11.27 -19.11
CA ALA A 446 13.59 -11.72 -20.31
C ALA A 446 12.80 -12.88 -20.91
N ALA A 447 12.65 -12.86 -22.23
CA ALA A 447 11.95 -13.88 -22.99
C ALA A 447 12.63 -14.11 -24.33
N LEU A 448 12.87 -15.38 -24.69
CA LEU A 448 13.43 -15.75 -25.98
C LEU A 448 12.32 -16.36 -26.85
N GLU A 449 11.95 -15.69 -27.94
CA GLU A 449 10.88 -16.14 -28.84
C GLU A 449 11.28 -15.94 -30.31
N GLY A 450 11.17 -16.98 -31.14
CA GLY A 450 11.40 -16.85 -32.58
C GLY A 450 12.80 -16.33 -32.97
N LYS A 451 13.84 -16.71 -32.20
CA LYS A 451 15.21 -16.17 -32.26
C LYS A 451 15.36 -14.72 -31.80
N THR A 452 14.31 -14.09 -31.29
CA THR A 452 14.39 -12.75 -30.73
C THR A 452 14.47 -12.76 -29.22
N LEU A 453 15.32 -11.91 -28.65
CA LEU A 453 15.32 -11.63 -27.21
C LEU A 453 14.41 -10.43 -26.94
N HIS A 454 13.40 -10.65 -26.11
CA HIS A 454 12.56 -9.63 -25.53
C HIS A 454 13.02 -9.36 -24.11
N PHE A 455 13.67 -8.21 -23.90
CA PHE A 455 13.97 -7.71 -22.57
C PHE A 455 13.04 -6.55 -22.26
N VAL A 456 12.25 -6.68 -21.20
CA VAL A 456 11.22 -5.71 -20.78
C VAL A 456 11.50 -5.28 -19.35
N THR A 457 11.67 -3.98 -19.12
CA THR A 457 11.71 -3.42 -17.75
C THR A 457 10.45 -2.62 -17.45
N ARG A 458 9.98 -2.65 -16.21
CA ARG A 458 8.76 -1.97 -15.75
C ARG A 458 9.03 -1.25 -14.42
N PRO A 459 9.42 0.03 -14.45
CA PRO A 459 9.61 0.82 -13.23
C PRO A 459 8.27 1.13 -12.57
N HIS A 460 8.24 1.07 -11.23
CA HIS A 460 7.12 1.46 -10.39
C HIS A 460 7.64 2.29 -9.22
N VAL A 461 6.88 3.33 -8.86
CA VAL A 461 7.21 4.21 -7.74
C VAL A 461 6.08 4.16 -6.72
N LEU A 462 6.43 3.79 -5.49
CA LEU A 462 5.56 3.89 -4.35
C LEU A 462 5.81 5.22 -3.66
N ALA A 463 4.88 6.15 -3.87
CA ALA A 463 4.93 7.50 -3.32
C ALA A 463 4.86 7.50 -1.77
N PRO A 464 5.18 8.63 -1.12
CA PRO A 464 5.08 8.82 0.32
C PRO A 464 3.70 8.49 0.89
N LEU A 465 3.64 8.24 2.21
CA LEU A 465 2.36 8.19 2.90
C LEU A 465 1.63 9.51 2.71
N LYS A 466 0.31 9.42 2.60
CA LYS A 466 -0.52 10.61 2.69
C LYS A 466 -0.24 11.31 4.03
N PRO A 467 -0.22 12.65 4.06
CA PRO A 467 0.14 13.41 5.24
C PRO A 467 -0.76 13.08 6.44
N GLU A 468 -1.99 12.60 6.22
CA GLU A 468 -2.88 12.25 7.32
C GLU A 468 -2.50 10.95 8.01
N VAL A 469 -1.81 10.04 7.31
CA VAL A 469 -1.31 8.77 7.86
C VAL A 469 0.02 8.95 8.58
N SER A 470 0.77 10.02 8.27
CA SER A 470 2.03 10.33 8.93
C SER A 470 1.81 10.82 10.36
N VAL A 471 1.60 9.87 11.28
CA VAL A 471 1.44 10.15 12.71
C VAL A 471 2.80 10.11 13.37
N THR A 472 3.40 11.28 13.51
CA THR A 472 4.65 11.43 14.26
C THR A 472 4.38 11.36 15.77
N PRO A 473 5.21 10.65 16.56
CA PRO A 473 5.04 10.57 17.99
C PRO A 473 5.24 11.95 18.64
N THR A 474 4.19 12.48 19.28
CA THR A 474 4.29 13.74 20.02
C THR A 474 5.35 13.63 21.14
N THR A 475 6.11 14.71 21.33
CA THR A 475 7.25 14.75 22.27
C THR A 475 7.23 16.02 23.12
N GLY A 476 7.82 15.96 24.32
CA GLY A 476 7.98 17.09 25.23
C GLY A 476 6.66 17.76 25.61
N LYS A 477 6.61 19.09 25.48
CA LYS A 477 5.43 19.90 25.84
C LYS A 477 4.18 19.50 25.05
N ALA A 478 4.32 19.05 23.81
CA ALA A 478 3.18 18.64 22.97
C ALA A 478 2.52 17.34 23.48
N LEU A 479 3.31 16.38 23.96
CA LEU A 479 2.81 15.16 24.58
C LEU A 479 2.07 15.49 25.90
N ALA A 480 2.69 16.30 26.76
CA ALA A 480 2.08 16.72 28.02
C ALA A 480 0.73 17.43 27.79
N ARG A 481 0.66 18.34 26.81
CA ARG A 481 -0.59 18.99 26.41
C ARG A 481 -1.64 18.00 25.91
N THR A 482 -1.25 17.02 25.10
CA THR A 482 -2.18 15.99 24.60
C THR A 482 -2.76 15.15 25.73
N ILE A 483 -1.94 14.74 26.70
CA ILE A 483 -2.37 13.97 27.88
C ILE A 483 -3.32 14.82 28.75
N LEU A 484 -2.98 16.09 28.98
CA LEU A 484 -3.76 17.02 29.78
C LEU A 484 -5.13 17.34 29.14
N LEU A 485 -5.19 17.42 27.81
CA LEU A 485 -6.43 17.68 27.07
C LEU A 485 -7.28 16.43 26.82
N ALA A 486 -6.77 15.22 27.09
CA ALA A 486 -7.51 13.98 26.88
C ALA A 486 -8.87 13.93 27.60
N PRO A 487 -9.05 14.47 28.83
CA PRO A 487 -10.36 14.53 29.47
C PRO A 487 -11.37 15.40 28.75
N VAL A 488 -10.95 16.58 28.29
CA VAL A 488 -11.80 17.49 27.51
C VAL A 488 -12.26 16.81 26.23
N HIS A 489 -11.35 16.12 25.54
CA HIS A 489 -11.75 15.40 24.35
C HIS A 489 -12.59 14.14 24.65
N GLY A 490 -12.38 13.48 25.79
CA GLY A 490 -13.19 12.35 26.24
C GLY A 490 -14.65 12.77 26.47
N LEU A 491 -14.86 13.95 27.06
CA LEU A 491 -16.18 14.58 27.14
C LEU A 491 -16.75 14.90 25.76
N GLY A 492 -15.92 15.39 24.83
CA GLY A 492 -16.34 15.57 23.43
C GLY A 492 -16.78 14.25 22.76
N ASP A 493 -16.11 13.15 23.06
CA ASP A 493 -16.45 11.82 22.55
C ASP A 493 -17.74 11.26 23.16
N THR A 494 -18.06 11.55 24.42
CA THR A 494 -19.35 11.17 25.01
C THR A 494 -20.50 11.93 24.40
N ILE A 495 -20.35 13.24 24.17
CA ILE A 495 -21.34 14.05 23.47
C ILE A 495 -21.53 13.52 22.04
N ALA A 496 -20.44 13.20 21.34
CA ALA A 496 -20.51 12.61 20.01
C ALA A 496 -21.16 11.21 20.00
N LEU A 497 -20.93 10.40 21.04
CA LEU A 497 -21.61 9.12 21.23
C LEU A 497 -23.10 9.32 21.46
N ALA A 498 -23.50 10.24 22.35
CA ALA A 498 -24.90 10.56 22.61
C ALA A 498 -25.62 10.98 21.31
N HIS A 499 -24.99 11.84 20.52
CA HIS A 499 -25.51 12.26 19.22
C HIS A 499 -25.63 11.09 18.20
N LYS A 500 -24.68 10.15 18.19
CA LYS A 500 -24.73 8.97 17.31
C LYS A 500 -25.76 7.93 17.78
N ALA A 501 -25.83 7.67 19.08
CA ALA A 501 -26.77 6.75 19.70
C ALA A 501 -28.21 7.19 19.39
N TYR A 502 -28.47 8.49 19.46
CA TYR A 502 -29.71 9.11 19.02
C TYR A 502 -30.08 8.77 17.57
N GLY A 503 -29.12 8.84 16.63
CA GLY A 503 -29.35 8.45 15.23
C GLY A 503 -29.50 6.94 14.98
N VAL A 504 -29.09 6.08 15.92
CA VAL A 504 -29.31 4.62 15.85
C VAL A 504 -30.69 4.26 16.39
N VAL A 505 -31.13 4.89 17.47
CA VAL A 505 -32.50 4.76 18.01
C VAL A 505 -33.53 5.19 16.95
N LEU A 506 -33.26 6.26 16.19
CA LEU A 506 -34.07 6.65 15.03
C LEU A 506 -34.18 5.55 13.97
N ARG A 507 -33.06 4.94 13.59
CA ARG A 507 -33.05 3.87 12.59
C ARG A 507 -33.78 2.63 13.08
N ALA A 508 -33.58 2.25 14.34
CA ALA A 508 -34.30 1.15 14.97
C ALA A 508 -35.82 1.43 15.02
N LEU A 509 -36.24 2.62 15.47
CA LEU A 509 -37.65 2.99 15.52
C LEU A 509 -38.30 3.05 14.12
N SER A 510 -37.57 3.55 13.11
CA SER A 510 -38.02 3.55 11.71
C SER A 510 -38.14 2.15 11.09
N SER A 511 -37.43 1.15 11.65
CA SER A 511 -37.58 -0.25 11.25
C SER A 511 -38.77 -0.95 11.90
N VAL A 512 -39.22 -0.47 13.07
CA VAL A 512 -40.41 -0.98 13.78
C VAL A 512 -41.70 -0.29 13.32
N MET A 513 -41.62 0.93 12.77
CA MET A 513 -42.73 1.67 12.16
C MET A 513 -42.60 1.76 10.62
N PRO A 514 -42.85 0.66 9.88
CA PRO A 514 -42.58 0.55 8.44
C PRO A 514 -43.40 1.49 7.56
N GLY A 515 -44.55 2.00 8.04
CA GLY A 515 -45.49 2.80 7.26
C GLY A 515 -45.07 4.24 6.95
N VAL A 516 -43.99 4.76 7.55
CA VAL A 516 -43.61 6.19 7.40
C VAL A 516 -42.19 6.38 6.83
N LEU A 517 -41.22 5.51 7.13
CA LEU A 517 -39.80 5.68 6.73
C LEU A 517 -39.08 4.39 6.25
N GLY A 518 -39.80 3.28 6.04
CA GLY A 518 -39.21 1.93 5.92
C GLY A 518 -38.37 1.62 4.67
N HIS A 519 -38.53 2.35 3.56
CA HIS A 519 -37.86 2.02 2.29
C HIS A 519 -36.36 2.37 2.27
N ALA A 520 -35.96 3.48 2.92
CA ALA A 520 -34.57 3.93 2.89
C ALA A 520 -33.62 3.01 3.69
N VAL A 521 -34.10 2.46 4.81
CA VAL A 521 -33.29 1.62 5.72
C VAL A 521 -33.01 0.25 5.10
N ARG A 522 -33.98 -0.36 4.40
CA ARG A 522 -33.80 -1.64 3.71
C ARG A 522 -32.75 -1.56 2.60
N HIS A 523 -32.77 -0.49 1.79
CA HIS A 523 -31.75 -0.28 0.76
C HIS A 523 -30.35 -0.06 1.34
N GLN A 524 -30.24 0.53 2.53
CA GLN A 524 -28.95 0.79 3.18
C GLN A 524 -28.32 -0.48 3.77
N VAL A 525 -29.13 -1.37 4.36
CA VAL A 525 -28.68 -2.69 4.85
C VAL A 525 -28.29 -3.59 3.68
N ALA A 526 -29.09 -3.64 2.61
CA ALA A 526 -28.75 -4.38 1.39
C ALA A 526 -27.42 -3.90 0.79
N ARG A 527 -27.20 -2.58 0.67
CA ARG A 527 -25.92 -2.01 0.19
C ARG A 527 -24.74 -2.32 1.08
N SER A 528 -24.94 -2.49 2.40
CA SER A 528 -23.86 -2.84 3.31
C SER A 528 -23.40 -4.29 3.15
N MET A 529 -24.32 -5.20 2.80
CA MET A 529 -24.02 -6.59 2.46
C MET A 529 -23.42 -6.73 1.06
N ASP A 530 -23.87 -5.92 0.10
CA ASP A 530 -23.33 -5.91 -1.26
C ASP A 530 -21.87 -5.40 -1.29
N ARG A 531 -21.56 -4.36 -0.49
CA ARG A 531 -20.20 -3.85 -0.33
C ARG A 531 -19.21 -4.92 0.12
N THR A 532 -19.60 -5.83 1.01
CA THR A 532 -18.71 -6.90 1.45
C THR A 532 -18.41 -7.94 0.37
N ALA A 533 -19.29 -8.11 -0.62
CA ALA A 533 -19.07 -9.02 -1.74
C ALA A 533 -18.18 -8.40 -2.84
N GLU A 534 -18.35 -7.11 -3.14
CA GLU A 534 -17.57 -6.39 -4.15
C GLU A 534 -16.12 -6.10 -3.70
N VAL A 535 -15.94 -5.82 -2.41
CA VAL A 535 -14.64 -5.55 -1.78
C VAL A 535 -13.70 -6.76 -1.84
N ASP A 536 -14.23 -7.98 -1.77
CA ASP A 536 -13.44 -9.21 -1.81
C ASP A 536 -12.83 -9.48 -3.20
N ALA A 537 -13.20 -8.76 -4.27
CA ALA A 537 -12.79 -9.08 -5.65
C ALA A 537 -11.35 -8.63 -6.03
N ASN A 538 -10.87 -7.50 -5.51
CA ASN A 538 -9.62 -6.88 -5.96
C ASN A 538 -8.43 -7.19 -5.03
N PRO A 539 -7.22 -7.46 -5.55
CA PRO A 539 -6.00 -7.46 -4.74
C PRO A 539 -5.74 -6.05 -4.21
N VAL A 540 -5.37 -5.96 -2.93
CA VAL A 540 -5.21 -4.68 -2.24
C VAL A 540 -3.92 -4.69 -1.43
N SER A 541 -3.13 -3.62 -1.57
CA SER A 541 -1.97 -3.36 -0.72
C SER A 541 -2.29 -2.28 0.33
N LEU A 542 -1.95 -2.56 1.59
CA LEU A 542 -2.13 -1.61 2.69
C LEU A 542 -1.30 -0.33 2.47
N ARG A 543 -0.07 -0.48 2.01
CA ARG A 543 0.84 0.65 1.79
C ARG A 543 0.36 1.52 0.63
N GLU A 544 -0.11 0.93 -0.47
CA GLU A 544 -0.70 1.70 -1.57
C GLU A 544 -1.99 2.42 -1.19
N HIS A 545 -2.81 1.81 -0.32
CA HIS A 545 -4.04 2.45 0.16
C HIS A 545 -3.75 3.73 0.96
N CYS A 546 -2.62 3.73 1.68
CA CYS A 546 -2.16 4.82 2.53
C CYS A 546 -1.16 5.78 1.85
N ALA A 547 -0.73 5.48 0.62
CA ALA A 547 0.22 6.29 -0.13
C ALA A 547 -0.48 7.32 -1.02
N LEU A 548 0.26 8.36 -1.37
CA LEU A 548 -0.08 9.27 -2.48
C LEU A 548 -0.05 8.51 -3.81
N VAL A 549 -0.60 9.12 -4.86
CA VAL A 549 -0.54 8.53 -6.21
C VAL A 549 0.87 8.70 -6.77
N GLU A 550 1.40 9.92 -6.68
CA GLU A 550 2.72 10.35 -7.12
C GLU A 550 3.40 11.15 -6.00
N PRO A 551 4.74 11.26 -5.99
CA PRO A 551 5.45 12.16 -5.08
C PRO A 551 5.10 13.63 -5.37
N GLU A 552 4.69 14.39 -4.35
CA GLU A 552 4.40 15.82 -4.48
C GLU A 552 5.66 16.70 -4.39
N ASP A 553 6.68 16.23 -3.67
CA ASP A 553 7.93 16.96 -3.48
C ASP A 553 8.86 16.76 -4.68
N MET A 554 9.43 17.87 -5.16
CA MET A 554 10.29 17.89 -6.35
C MET A 554 11.52 16.99 -6.18
N HIS A 555 12.20 17.05 -5.03
CA HIS A 555 13.40 16.24 -4.79
C HIS A 555 13.07 14.76 -4.68
N GLN A 556 11.92 14.43 -4.09
CA GLN A 556 11.44 13.06 -4.05
C GLN A 556 11.17 12.50 -5.46
N ALA A 557 10.57 13.29 -6.35
CA ALA A 557 10.35 12.90 -7.74
C ALA A 557 11.67 12.76 -8.51
N GLU A 558 12.61 13.70 -8.33
CA GLU A 558 13.95 13.66 -8.95
C GLU A 558 14.78 12.46 -8.47
N ASP A 559 14.75 12.17 -7.18
CA ASP A 559 15.43 11.01 -6.59
C ASP A 559 14.84 9.71 -7.11
N ALA A 560 13.50 9.61 -7.19
CA ALA A 560 12.84 8.45 -7.77
C ALA A 560 13.25 8.23 -9.25
N ALA A 561 13.25 9.28 -10.07
CA ALA A 561 13.70 9.22 -11.46
C ALA A 561 15.18 8.82 -11.57
N ARG A 562 16.03 9.36 -10.70
CA ARG A 562 17.46 9.00 -10.64
C ARG A 562 17.64 7.52 -10.31
N HIS A 563 16.95 6.99 -9.32
CA HIS A 563 17.01 5.57 -8.96
C HIS A 563 16.55 4.66 -10.10
N ILE A 564 15.46 5.02 -10.78
CA ILE A 564 14.99 4.28 -11.97
C ILE A 564 16.08 4.24 -13.04
N SER A 565 16.66 5.40 -13.36
CA SER A 565 17.69 5.53 -14.38
C SER A 565 18.94 4.70 -14.04
N ILE A 566 19.40 4.75 -12.79
CA ILE A 566 20.55 3.95 -12.33
C ILE A 566 20.25 2.45 -12.48
N LEU A 567 19.09 1.97 -11.99
CA LEU A 567 18.73 0.56 -12.08
C LEU A 567 18.58 0.09 -13.53
N GLN A 568 17.86 0.84 -14.36
CA GLN A 568 17.65 0.47 -15.76
C GLN A 568 18.94 0.53 -16.58
N SER A 569 19.76 1.58 -16.42
CA SER A 569 21.06 1.67 -17.07
C SER A 569 21.93 0.48 -16.71
N ARG A 570 21.99 0.09 -15.43
CA ARG A 570 22.76 -1.08 -14.98
C ARG A 570 22.21 -2.39 -15.53
N MET A 571 20.89 -2.57 -15.54
CA MET A 571 20.25 -3.73 -16.18
C MET A 571 20.60 -3.83 -17.66
N PHE A 572 20.49 -2.74 -18.42
CA PHE A 572 20.80 -2.73 -19.86
C PHE A 572 22.30 -2.93 -20.13
N SER A 573 23.19 -2.33 -19.33
CA SER A 573 24.62 -2.56 -19.44
C SER A 573 24.98 -4.01 -19.15
N ALA A 574 24.39 -4.62 -18.13
CA ALA A 574 24.59 -6.03 -17.79
C ALA A 574 24.10 -6.96 -18.93
N VAL A 575 22.92 -6.68 -19.50
CA VAL A 575 22.40 -7.43 -20.66
C VAL A 575 23.33 -7.26 -21.86
N SER A 576 23.83 -6.05 -22.14
CA SER A 576 24.75 -5.80 -23.25
C SER A 576 26.04 -6.58 -23.09
N ALA A 577 26.68 -6.48 -21.92
CA ALA A 577 27.93 -7.20 -21.64
C ALA A 577 27.73 -8.72 -21.76
N PHE A 578 26.63 -9.25 -21.22
CA PHE A 578 26.31 -10.67 -21.35
C PHE A 578 26.14 -11.08 -22.81
N LEU A 579 25.44 -10.30 -23.62
CA LEU A 579 25.22 -10.61 -25.04
C LEU A 579 26.52 -10.52 -25.85
N ASP A 580 27.37 -9.52 -25.57
CA ASP A 580 28.68 -9.35 -26.18
C ASP A 580 29.58 -10.57 -25.85
N ASP A 581 29.58 -11.04 -24.59
CA ASP A 581 30.31 -12.25 -24.15
C ASP A 581 29.81 -13.54 -24.84
N HIS A 582 28.56 -13.54 -25.32
CA HIS A 582 27.97 -14.65 -26.07
C HIS A 582 28.10 -14.53 -27.60
N GLY A 583 28.81 -13.49 -28.08
CA GLY A 583 29.07 -13.25 -29.51
C GLY A 583 27.86 -12.68 -30.26
N MET A 584 26.92 -12.04 -29.56
CA MET A 584 25.76 -11.39 -30.15
C MET A 584 26.05 -9.90 -30.42
N PHE A 585 25.55 -9.36 -31.54
CA PHE A 585 25.73 -7.94 -31.86
C PHE A 585 24.79 -7.07 -31.01
N THR A 586 25.35 -6.17 -30.20
CA THR A 586 24.58 -5.30 -29.28
C THR A 586 24.48 -3.84 -29.76
N GLY A 587 24.94 -3.51 -30.96
CA GLY A 587 24.94 -2.12 -31.46
C GLY A 587 23.56 -1.46 -31.42
N ASP A 588 22.54 -2.15 -31.94
CA ASP A 588 21.16 -1.65 -31.94
C ASP A 588 20.53 -1.68 -30.54
N PHE A 589 20.87 -2.69 -29.73
CA PHE A 589 20.48 -2.76 -28.32
C PHE A 589 20.94 -1.52 -27.55
N ARG A 590 22.22 -1.16 -27.70
CA ARG A 590 22.86 -0.07 -26.97
C ARG A 590 22.27 1.28 -27.37
N ARG A 591 21.99 1.49 -28.66
CA ARG A 591 21.28 2.67 -29.16
C ARG A 591 19.89 2.78 -28.55
N GLN A 592 19.10 1.70 -28.61
CA GLN A 592 17.74 1.71 -28.08
C GLN A 592 17.73 1.89 -26.55
N ALA A 593 18.65 1.25 -25.83
CA ALA A 593 18.82 1.44 -24.39
C ALA A 593 19.21 2.89 -24.04
N GLN A 594 20.09 3.51 -24.84
CA GLN A 594 20.47 4.91 -24.66
C GLN A 594 19.29 5.86 -24.91
N ASP A 595 18.46 5.61 -25.93
CA ASP A 595 17.24 6.39 -26.19
C ASP A 595 16.25 6.28 -25.02
N ILE A 596 16.05 5.07 -24.49
CA ILE A 596 15.17 4.81 -23.34
C ILE A 596 15.67 5.57 -22.11
N VAL A 597 16.96 5.48 -21.79
CA VAL A 597 17.55 6.18 -20.64
C VAL A 597 17.46 7.70 -20.82
N THR A 598 17.72 8.19 -22.04
CA THR A 598 17.66 9.62 -22.35
C THR A 598 16.24 10.18 -22.25
N GLN A 599 15.23 9.41 -22.70
CA GLN A 599 13.83 9.79 -22.60
C GLN A 599 13.34 9.93 -21.15
N ILE A 600 13.97 9.25 -20.19
CA ILE A 600 13.69 9.40 -18.76
C ILE A 600 14.13 10.79 -18.26
N PHE A 601 15.25 11.32 -18.75
CA PHE A 601 15.78 12.62 -18.34
C PHE A 601 15.14 13.82 -19.06
N ILE A 602 14.83 13.70 -20.35
CA ILE A 602 14.32 14.83 -21.17
C ILE A 602 12.90 15.28 -20.79
N ASN A 603 12.12 14.44 -20.10
CA ASN A 603 10.73 14.74 -19.76
C ASN A 603 10.51 15.26 -18.33
N GLY A 604 11.58 15.48 -17.55
CA GLY A 604 11.52 16.38 -16.40
C GLY A 604 11.55 17.82 -16.90
N ASP A 605 10.78 18.72 -16.29
CA ASP A 605 10.65 20.14 -16.67
C ASP A 605 11.93 20.96 -16.43
N HIS A 606 13.10 20.32 -16.50
CA HIS A 606 14.39 20.85 -16.14
C HIS A 606 15.35 20.78 -17.33
N ASN A 607 15.66 21.97 -17.85
CA ASN A 607 16.86 22.22 -18.63
C ASN A 607 18.08 21.77 -17.82
N GLN A 608 18.69 20.63 -18.14
CA GLN A 608 20.08 20.39 -17.75
C GLN A 608 20.95 19.81 -18.85
N VAL A 609 22.16 20.33 -18.81
CA VAL A 609 23.30 20.12 -19.69
C VAL A 609 23.73 18.67 -19.63
N ASN A 610 23.92 18.09 -20.81
CA ASN A 610 24.52 16.79 -21.03
C ASN A 610 25.90 16.72 -20.34
N THR A 611 25.96 16.25 -19.09
CA THR A 611 27.23 15.90 -18.47
C THR A 611 27.69 14.59 -19.08
N GLY A 612 28.41 14.72 -20.20
CA GLY A 612 29.17 13.64 -20.78
C GLY A 612 30.05 12.97 -19.72
N THR A 613 30.28 11.68 -19.94
CA THR A 613 31.40 10.93 -19.36
C THR A 613 32.60 11.83 -19.13
N VAL A 614 33.13 11.88 -17.90
CA VAL A 614 34.31 12.68 -17.48
C VAL A 614 35.62 12.12 -18.07
N ASN A 615 35.57 11.70 -19.34
CA ASN A 615 36.71 11.36 -20.17
C ASN A 615 36.27 11.52 -21.63
N GLY A 616 36.50 12.70 -22.19
CA GLY A 616 36.32 12.96 -23.62
C GLY A 616 35.76 14.34 -23.90
N SER A 617 36.66 15.27 -24.25
CA SER A 617 36.31 16.58 -24.77
C SER A 617 35.45 16.47 -26.04
N GLN A 618 34.25 17.05 -26.02
CA GLN A 618 33.54 17.45 -27.24
C GLN A 618 33.12 18.91 -27.13
N THR A 619 33.79 19.76 -27.91
CA THR A 619 33.34 21.11 -28.25
C THR A 619 32.21 21.02 -29.25
N GLN A 620 31.06 21.61 -28.91
CA GLN A 620 29.90 21.70 -29.81
C GLN A 620 29.94 23.04 -30.55
N SER A 621 30.08 23.00 -31.88
CA SER A 621 29.90 24.15 -32.76
C SER A 621 28.42 24.27 -33.15
N ASN A 622 27.77 25.34 -32.72
CA ASN A 622 26.42 25.68 -33.16
C ASN A 622 26.45 26.32 -34.56
N PRO A 623 25.70 25.82 -35.55
CA PRO A 623 25.32 26.60 -36.71
C PRO A 623 24.07 27.42 -36.35
N SER A 624 24.24 28.73 -36.13
CA SER A 624 23.13 29.67 -36.03
C SER A 624 22.61 29.97 -37.43
N ASP A 625 21.47 29.41 -37.80
CA ASP A 625 20.79 29.73 -39.05
C ASP A 625 19.90 30.96 -38.85
N GLY A 626 20.17 31.99 -39.65
CA GLY A 626 19.50 33.27 -39.61
C GLY A 626 18.11 33.22 -40.23
N THR A 627 17.15 33.88 -39.60
CA THR A 627 15.92 34.29 -40.29
C THR A 627 15.63 35.75 -39.98
N ALA A 628 15.69 36.53 -41.05
CA ALA A 628 15.47 37.96 -41.11
C ALA A 628 14.02 38.30 -40.80
N ALA A 629 13.81 39.30 -39.94
CA ALA A 629 12.54 39.98 -39.78
C ALA A 629 12.35 40.99 -40.94
N LYS A 630 11.19 40.95 -41.58
CA LYS A 630 10.64 42.04 -42.41
C LYS A 630 9.12 42.09 -42.24
N GLY A 631 8.62 43.29 -41.96
CA GLY A 631 7.25 43.74 -42.23
C GLY A 631 6.24 43.45 -41.14
#